data_AF-A0A7X6PF75-F1
#
_entry.id   AF-A0A7X6PF75-F1
#
_cell.length_a   1.000
_cell.length_b   1.000
_cell.length_c   1.000
_cell.angle_alpha   90.00
_cell.angle_beta   90.00
_cell.angle_gamma   90.00
#
_symmetry.space_group_name_H-M   'P 1'
#
loop_
_entity.id
_entity.type
_entity.pdbx_description
1 polymer ?
#
loop_
_entity_poly.entity_id
_entity_poly.type
_entity_poly.pdbx_seq_one_letter_code
_entity_poly.pdbx_strand_id
1 'polypeptide(L)' 'MAEQKNKYSTRRNFVNKAGKLLVTAPLIALPLALARKTTASGYVWQIDPFKCTQCGQCKTNCV' A
#
# COMPACT_ATOMS: atom_id res chain seq x y z
N MET A 1 29.42 -39.95 -7.96
CA MET A 1 29.18 -39.55 -9.36
C MET A 1 28.44 -38.23 -9.34
N ALA A 2 29.11 -37.14 -9.72
CA ALA A 2 28.50 -35.81 -9.68
C ALA A 2 27.48 -35.69 -10.82
N GLU A 3 26.22 -35.52 -10.48
CA GLU A 3 25.13 -35.28 -11.43
C GLU A 3 25.42 -33.98 -12.19
N GLN A 4 25.74 -34.08 -13.48
CA GLN A 4 25.85 -32.91 -14.34
C GLN A 4 24.44 -32.32 -14.56
N LYS A 5 24.08 -31.31 -13.76
CA LYS A 5 22.82 -30.57 -13.97
C LYS A 5 22.83 -29.92 -15.35
N ASN A 6 22.01 -30.50 -16.22
CA ASN A 6 21.83 -30.11 -17.61
C ASN A 6 21.69 -28.58 -17.75
N LYS A 7 22.60 -27.99 -18.53
CA LYS A 7 22.71 -26.54 -18.82
C LYS A 7 21.46 -25.99 -19.51
N TYR A 8 20.60 -26.86 -20.06
CA TYR A 8 19.24 -26.58 -20.52
C TYR A 8 18.23 -26.63 -19.37
N SER A 9 18.48 -25.84 -18.32
CA SER A 9 17.47 -25.46 -17.32
C SER A 9 16.39 -24.58 -17.98
N THR A 10 15.62 -25.24 -18.85
CA THR A 10 14.29 -25.05 -19.40
C THR A 10 13.71 -23.62 -19.36
N ARG A 11 13.36 -23.09 -20.54
CA ARG A 11 12.56 -21.85 -20.73
C ARG A 11 11.35 -21.77 -19.79
N ARG A 12 10.70 -22.91 -19.50
CA ARG A 12 9.63 -23.02 -18.49
C ARG A 12 10.06 -22.64 -17.07
N ASN A 13 11.26 -23.01 -16.63
CA ASN A 13 11.77 -22.63 -15.31
C ASN A 13 11.98 -21.12 -15.21
N PHE A 14 12.50 -20.51 -16.30
CA PHE A 14 12.60 -19.05 -16.40
C PHE A 14 11.22 -18.38 -16.33
N VAL A 15 10.26 -18.83 -17.15
CA VAL A 15 8.89 -18.29 -17.15
C VAL A 15 8.20 -18.49 -15.79
N ASN A 16 8.36 -19.64 -15.15
CA ASN A 16 7.81 -19.89 -13.82
C ASN A 16 8.42 -18.97 -12.75
N LYS A 17 9.72 -18.72 -12.80
CA LYS A 17 10.39 -17.80 -11.87
C LYS A 17 10.00 -16.34 -12.13
N ALA A 18 10.00 -15.93 -13.40
CA ALA A 18 9.61 -14.57 -13.81
C ALA A 18 8.15 -14.29 -13.47
N GLY A 19 7.24 -15.24 -13.74
CA GLY A 19 5.83 -15.14 -13.38
C GLY A 19 5.61 -15.02 -11.88
N LYS A 20 6.30 -15.84 -11.07
CA LYS A 20 6.25 -15.71 -9.60
C LYS A 20 6.73 -14.33 -9.14
N LEU A 21 7.84 -13.83 -9.68
CA LEU A 21 8.37 -12.50 -9.37
C LEU A 21 7.39 -11.39 -9.75
N LEU A 22 6.78 -11.48 -10.94
CA LEU A 22 5.79 -10.50 -11.41
C LEU A 22 4.56 -10.42 -10.52
N VAL A 23 4.18 -11.53 -9.87
CA VAL A 23 3.04 -11.55 -8.95
C VAL A 23 3.46 -11.10 -7.54
N THR A 24 4.58 -11.58 -7.01
CA THR A 24 4.98 -11.30 -5.63
C THR A 24 5.55 -9.89 -5.45
N ALA A 25 6.24 -9.35 -6.46
CA ALA A 25 6.82 -8.00 -6.40
C ALA A 25 5.77 -6.90 -6.15
N PRO A 26 4.67 -6.78 -6.93
CA PRO A 26 3.67 -5.74 -6.67
C PRO A 26 2.92 -5.97 -5.36
N LEU A 27 2.65 -7.22 -4.96
CA LEU A 27 1.99 -7.53 -3.69
C LEU A 27 2.78 -7.02 -2.48
N ILE A 28 4.11 -6.94 -2.58
CA ILE A 28 4.96 -6.38 -1.51
C ILE A 28 5.18 -4.88 -1.72
N ALA A 29 5.45 -4.44 -2.94
CA ALA A 29 5.81 -3.06 -3.24
C ALA A 29 4.65 -2.07 -3.03
N LEU A 30 3.42 -2.43 -3.42
CA LEU A 30 2.26 -1.52 -3.29
C LEU A 30 1.96 -1.17 -1.83
N PRO A 31 1.79 -2.15 -0.92
CA PRO A 31 1.48 -1.84 0.48
C PRO A 31 2.58 -1.03 1.14
N LEU A 32 3.85 -1.33 0.87
CA LEU A 32 4.98 -0.58 1.41
C LEU A 32 4.99 0.88 0.93
N ALA A 33 4.71 1.12 -0.36
CA ALA A 33 4.63 2.48 -0.90
C ALA A 33 3.44 3.26 -0.33
N LEU A 34 2.28 2.61 -0.19
CA LEU A 34 1.05 3.21 0.33
C LEU A 34 1.12 3.48 1.84
N ALA A 35 1.75 2.60 2.63
CA ALA A 35 1.89 2.78 4.07
C ALA A 35 2.63 4.08 4.45
N ARG A 36 3.50 4.58 3.56
CA ARG A 36 4.18 5.87 3.75
C ARG A 36 3.28 7.09 3.49
N LYS A 37 2.10 6.88 2.91
CA LYS A 37 1.15 7.92 2.51
C LYS A 37 -0.11 7.96 3.38
N THR A 38 -0.25 7.05 4.35
CA THR A 38 -1.44 6.97 5.21
C THR A 38 -1.39 7.88 6.43
N THR A 39 -0.26 8.52 6.72
CA THR A 39 -0.11 9.42 7.86
C THR A 39 -0.40 10.87 7.45
N ALA A 40 -1.32 11.52 8.17
CA ALA A 40 -1.53 12.96 8.08
C ALA A 40 -0.60 13.67 9.07
N SER A 41 -0.02 14.80 8.67
CA SER A 41 0.86 15.60 9.55
C SER A 41 0.12 16.34 10.65
N GLY A 42 -1.21 16.36 10.60
CA GLY A 42 -2.06 17.01 11.59
C GLY A 42 -3.50 16.53 11.49
N TYR A 43 -4.23 16.71 12.59
CA TYR A 43 -5.66 16.50 12.65
C TYR A 43 -6.34 17.86 12.54
N VAL A 44 -7.46 17.92 11.81
CA VAL A 44 -8.31 19.10 11.73
C VAL A 44 -9.67 18.76 12.34
N TRP A 45 -10.21 19.69 13.11
CA TRP A 45 -11.61 19.62 13.50
C TRP A 45 -12.46 20.14 12.35
N GLN A 46 -13.22 19.26 11.72
CA GLN A 46 -14.19 19.63 10.69
C GLN A 46 -15.59 19.67 11.29
N ILE A 47 -16.32 20.74 11.01
CA ILE A 47 -17.73 20.87 11.38
C ILE A 47 -18.57 20.14 10.32
N ASP A 48 -19.40 19.20 10.77
CA ASP A 48 -20.38 18.54 9.91
C ASP A 48 -21.56 19.48 9.64
N PRO A 49 -21.76 19.97 8.40
CA PRO A 49 -22.79 20.96 8.10
C PRO A 49 -24.21 20.38 8.22
N PHE A 50 -24.38 19.06 8.07
CA PHE A 50 -25.69 18.41 8.20
C PHE A 50 -26.13 18.22 9.65
N LYS A 51 -25.20 18.32 10.60
CA LYS A 51 -25.46 18.27 12.04
C LYS A 51 -25.44 19.64 12.71
N CYS A 52 -25.06 20.69 11.97
CA CYS A 52 -24.94 22.03 12.51
C CYS A 52 -26.33 22.63 12.80
N THR A 53 -26.58 23.01 14.05
CA THR A 53 -27.81 23.70 14.48
C THR A 53 -27.64 25.21 14.63
N GLN A 54 -26.53 25.77 14.12
CA GLN A 54 -26.22 27.20 14.16
C GLN A 54 -26.12 27.80 15.58
N CYS A 55 -25.79 26.98 16.59
CA CYS A 55 -25.68 27.43 17.99
C CYS A 55 -24.45 28.31 18.29
N GLY A 56 -23.53 28.49 17.34
CA GLY A 56 -22.35 29.36 17.48
C GLY A 56 -21.21 28.81 18.36
N GLN A 57 -21.36 27.61 18.93
CA GLN A 57 -20.35 26.99 19.81
C GLN A 57 -19.02 26.67 19.11
N CYS A 58 -19.01 26.62 17.78
CA CYS A 58 -17.77 26.53 17.02
C CYS A 58 -16.83 27.73 17.28
N LYS A 59 -17.36 28.92 17.56
CA LYS A 59 -16.54 30.11 17.82
C LYS A 59 -15.82 30.05 19.17
N THR A 60 -16.44 29.42 20.17
CA THR A 60 -15.91 29.32 21.55
C THR A 60 -15.00 28.11 21.73
N ASN A 61 -15.26 27.02 21.01
CA ASN A 61 -14.50 25.77 21.08
C ASN A 61 -13.54 25.58 19.89
N CYS A 62 -13.34 26.61 19.06
CA CYS A 62 -12.32 26.60 18.02
C CYS A 62 -10.94 26.54 18.71
N VAL A 63 -10.31 25.36 18.68
CA VAL A 63 -8.92 25.13 19.11
C VAL A 63 -8.02 25.01 17.89
#